data_AF-A0A8T3B2C9-F1
#
_entry.id   AF-A0A8T3B2C9-F1
#
_cell.length_a   1.000
_cell.length_b   1.000
_cell.length_c   1.000
_cell.angle_alpha   90.00
_cell.angle_beta   90.00
_cell.angle_gamma   90.00
#
_symmetry.space_group_name_H-M   'P 1'
#
loop_
_entity.id
_entity.type
_entity.pdbx_description
1 polymer ?
#
loop_
_entity_poly.entity_id
_entity_poly.type
_entity_poly.pdbx_seq_one_letter_code
_entity_poly.pdbx_strand_id
1 'polypeptide(L)'
;MSSQMLKQFYWECEHRPDYRHTPAVERILADDPFFEKPENLTPEKIQENLKWWEEFKKNPVVKFLRRAEVIADKINEMELKENEHPYRWEDRKLWKALPHVPGPDGRPMPRKAIKMKRESDDKFWDFARQFFFGLWGFRQISNGIS
;
A
#
# COMPACT_ATOMS: atom_id res chain seq x y z
N MET A 1 -24.93 -20.18 -24.28
CA MET A 1 -23.80 -19.25 -24.55
C MET A 1 -22.84 -19.09 -23.36
N SER A 2 -23.30 -19.05 -22.10
CA SER A 2 -22.41 -18.92 -20.91
C SER A 2 -21.42 -20.09 -20.70
N SER A 3 -21.82 -21.32 -20.99
CA SER A 3 -20.96 -22.52 -20.77
C SER A 3 -19.74 -22.59 -21.71
N GLN A 4 -19.86 -22.08 -22.94
CA GLN A 4 -18.73 -22.05 -23.89
C GLN A 4 -17.68 -21.01 -23.48
N MET A 5 -18.09 -19.81 -23.07
CA MET A 5 -17.17 -18.78 -22.56
C MET A 5 -16.43 -19.23 -21.29
N LEU A 6 -17.11 -19.93 -20.38
CA LEU A 6 -16.47 -20.49 -19.19
C LEU A 6 -15.41 -21.55 -19.52
N LYS A 7 -15.71 -22.46 -20.45
CA LYS A 7 -14.75 -23.48 -20.91
C LYS A 7 -13.55 -22.84 -21.60
N GLN A 8 -13.79 -21.82 -22.43
CA GLN A 8 -12.72 -21.07 -23.08
C GLN A 8 -11.85 -20.34 -22.05
N PHE A 9 -12.45 -19.70 -21.05
CA PHE A 9 -11.72 -19.02 -19.98
C PHE A 9 -10.77 -19.97 -19.23
N TYR A 10 -11.25 -21.15 -18.80
CA TYR A 10 -10.38 -22.12 -18.12
C TYR A 10 -9.29 -22.68 -19.05
N TRP A 11 -9.62 -22.93 -20.32
CA TRP A 11 -8.62 -23.38 -21.30
C TRP A 11 -7.52 -22.34 -21.50
N GLU A 12 -7.87 -21.06 -21.59
CA GLU A 12 -6.93 -19.95 -21.68
C GLU A 12 -6.09 -19.81 -20.39
N CYS A 13 -6.67 -20.03 -19.21
CA CYS A 13 -5.89 -20.02 -17.96
C CYS A 13 -4.84 -21.13 -17.91
N GLU A 14 -5.12 -22.30 -18.48
CA GLU A 14 -4.19 -23.45 -18.48
C GLU A 14 -3.11 -23.35 -19.57
N HIS A 15 -3.43 -22.77 -20.72
CA HIS A 15 -2.57 -22.83 -21.91
C HIS A 15 -1.90 -21.49 -22.27
N ARG A 16 -2.27 -20.39 -21.60
CA ARG A 16 -1.63 -19.10 -21.86
C ARG A 16 -0.21 -19.12 -21.30
N PRO A 17 0.83 -18.91 -22.14
CA PRO A 17 2.19 -18.83 -21.66
C PRO A 17 2.35 -17.67 -20.67
N ASP A 18 2.93 -17.97 -19.50
CA ASP A 18 3.22 -16.95 -18.50
C ASP A 18 4.54 -16.25 -18.83
N TYR A 19 4.43 -15.11 -19.50
CA TYR A 19 5.59 -14.30 -19.88
C TYR A 19 6.30 -13.65 -18.67
N ARG A 20 5.68 -13.65 -17.48
CA ARG A 20 6.24 -13.03 -16.26
C ARG A 20 7.49 -13.74 -15.74
N HIS A 21 7.62 -15.03 -16.01
CA HIS A 21 8.73 -15.88 -15.55
C HIS A 21 9.64 -16.33 -16.70
N THR A 22 9.73 -15.53 -17.77
CA THR A 22 10.70 -15.82 -18.82
C THR A 22 12.12 -15.52 -18.34
N PRO A 23 13.15 -16.24 -18.82
CA PRO A 23 14.54 -16.00 -18.41
C PRO A 23 15.02 -14.57 -18.65
N ALA A 24 14.44 -13.88 -19.65
CA ALA A 24 14.72 -12.47 -19.91
C ALA A 24 14.15 -11.55 -18.82
N VAL A 25 12.91 -11.78 -18.39
CA VAL A 25 12.26 -11.01 -17.32
C VAL A 25 12.92 -11.30 -15.97
N GLU A 26 13.26 -12.55 -15.68
CA GLU A 26 13.97 -12.90 -14.45
C GLU A 26 15.34 -12.22 -14.35
N ARG A 27 16.08 -12.09 -15.46
CA ARG A 27 17.34 -11.33 -15.49
C ARG A 27 17.14 -9.85 -15.22
N ILE A 28 16.13 -9.23 -15.83
CA ILE A 28 15.80 -7.81 -15.60
C ILE A 28 15.39 -7.56 -14.14
N LEU A 29 14.67 -8.51 -13.53
CA LEU A 29 14.27 -8.41 -12.12
C LEU A 29 15.43 -8.70 -11.15
N ALA A 30 16.40 -9.52 -11.55
CA ALA A 30 17.57 -9.87 -10.74
C ALA A 30 18.71 -8.84 -10.83
N ASP A 31 18.84 -8.16 -11.97
CA ASP A 31 19.80 -7.07 -12.13
C ASP A 31 19.24 -5.80 -11.51
N ASP A 32 19.90 -5.32 -10.46
CA ASP A 32 19.57 -4.06 -9.81
C ASP A 32 20.10 -2.90 -10.68
N PRO A 33 19.22 -2.11 -11.33
CA PRO A 33 19.67 -1.08 -12.27
C PRO A 33 20.28 0.14 -11.56
N PHE A 34 20.13 0.24 -10.24
CA PHE A 34 20.54 1.42 -9.47
C PHE A 34 21.87 1.26 -8.75
N PHE A 35 22.28 0.02 -8.43
CA PHE A 35 23.48 -0.23 -7.66
C PHE A 35 24.55 -0.95 -8.50
N GLU A 36 25.72 -0.33 -8.60
CA GLU A 36 26.89 -0.98 -9.22
C GLU A 36 27.31 -2.19 -8.37
N LYS A 37 27.46 -3.35 -9.01
CA LYS A 37 27.98 -4.56 -8.35
C LYS A 37 29.46 -4.29 -8.01
N PRO A 38 29.87 -4.30 -6.72
CA PRO A 38 31.24 -3.96 -6.37
C PRO A 38 32.18 -5.08 -6.84
N GLU A 39 32.98 -4.80 -7.87
CA GLU A 39 33.84 -5.81 -8.51
C GLU A 39 34.99 -6.29 -7.60
N ASN A 40 35.34 -5.56 -6.54
CA ASN A 40 36.46 -5.92 -5.66
C ASN A 40 36.26 -5.44 -4.21
N LEU A 41 35.73 -6.33 -3.36
CA LEU A 41 35.68 -6.20 -1.89
C LEU A 41 37.07 -6.51 -1.30
N THR A 42 38.00 -5.54 -1.34
CA THR A 42 39.28 -5.67 -0.64
C THR A 42 39.11 -5.35 0.86
N PRO A 43 39.90 -5.96 1.76
CA PRO A 43 39.80 -5.70 3.20
C PRO A 43 40.03 -4.21 3.55
N GLU A 44 40.85 -3.51 2.78
CA GLU A 44 41.10 -2.07 2.93
C GLU A 44 39.85 -1.24 2.63
N LYS A 45 39.16 -1.49 1.51
CA LYS A 45 37.90 -0.80 1.15
C LYS A 45 36.81 -1.03 2.19
N ILE A 46 36.75 -2.23 2.78
CA ILE A 46 35.81 -2.53 3.86
C ILE A 46 36.12 -1.64 5.08
N GLN A 47 37.40 -1.49 5.45
CA GLN A 47 37.79 -0.63 6.56
C GLN A 47 37.52 0.86 6.29
N GLU A 48 37.76 1.34 5.07
CA GLU A 48 37.43 2.71 4.66
C GLU A 48 35.93 2.98 4.74
N ASN A 49 35.11 2.06 4.22
CA ASN A 49 33.66 2.15 4.32
C ASN A 49 33.20 2.18 5.78
N LEU A 50 33.78 1.36 6.66
CA LEU A 50 33.44 1.35 8.09
C LEU A 50 33.74 2.71 8.74
N LYS A 51 34.92 3.29 8.49
CA LYS A 51 35.29 4.63 8.99
C LYS A 51 34.33 5.69 8.48
N TRP A 52 34.00 5.66 7.19
CA TRP A 52 33.03 6.57 6.60
C TRP A 52 31.65 6.44 7.26
N TRP A 53 31.17 5.22 7.50
CA TRP A 53 29.92 4.97 8.21
C TRP A 53 29.94 5.49 9.65
N GLU A 54 31.07 5.38 10.36
CA GLU A 54 31.20 5.93 11.70
C GLU A 54 31.13 7.46 11.70
N GLU A 55 31.81 8.13 10.79
CA GLU A 55 31.77 9.59 10.63
C GLU A 55 30.38 10.07 10.22
N PHE A 56 29.77 9.39 9.25
CA PHE A 56 28.41 9.65 8.81
C PHE A 56 27.42 9.55 9.98
N LYS A 57 27.53 8.50 10.81
CA LYS A 57 26.69 8.34 12.02
C LYS A 57 26.97 9.39 13.10
N LYS A 58 28.18 9.95 13.16
CA LYS A 58 28.54 11.01 14.12
C LYS A 58 27.95 12.38 13.72
N ASN A 59 27.69 12.60 12.43
CA ASN A 59 27.14 13.85 11.90
C ASN A 59 25.81 14.23 12.62
N PRO A 60 25.70 15.47 13.14
CA PRO A 60 24.49 15.92 13.84
C PRO A 60 23.22 15.87 12.98
N VAL A 61 23.31 16.14 11.67
CA VAL A 61 22.18 16.06 10.74
C VAL A 61 21.67 14.62 10.63
N VAL A 62 22.57 13.65 10.50
CA VAL A 62 22.22 12.23 10.42
C VAL A 62 21.59 11.74 11.73
N LYS A 63 22.10 12.20 12.87
CA LYS A 63 21.49 11.92 14.19
C LYS A 63 20.07 12.49 14.29
N PHE A 64 19.88 13.72 13.80
CA PHE A 64 18.57 14.36 13.74
C PHE A 64 17.60 13.56 12.86
N LEU A 65 18.00 13.21 11.63
CA LEU A 65 17.17 12.41 10.72
C LEU A 65 16.80 11.06 11.32
N ARG A 66 17.76 10.34 11.92
CA ARG A 66 17.46 9.08 12.63
C ARG A 66 16.44 9.29 13.75
N ARG A 67 16.54 10.39 14.49
CA ARG A 67 15.60 10.71 15.55
C ARG A 67 14.22 11.05 14.99
N ALA A 68 14.15 11.76 13.86
CA ALA A 68 12.90 12.05 13.16
C ALA A 68 12.21 10.76 12.70
N GLU A 69 12.94 9.79 12.16
CA GLU A 69 12.38 8.48 11.80
C GLU A 69 11.78 7.75 13.00
N VAL A 70 12.50 7.72 14.13
CA VAL A 70 11.97 7.12 15.38
C VAL A 70 10.71 7.82 15.88
N ILE A 71 10.61 9.14 15.68
CA ILE A 71 9.41 9.90 16.05
C ILE A 71 8.27 9.58 15.09
N ALA A 72 8.54 9.50 13.79
CA ALA A 72 7.55 9.13 12.77
C ALA A 72 7.00 7.72 13.01
N ASP A 73 7.85 6.74 13.38
CA ASP A 73 7.42 5.40 13.78
C ASP A 73 6.44 5.45 14.95
N LYS A 74 6.76 6.22 16.00
CA LYS A 74 5.90 6.38 17.18
C LYS A 74 4.57 7.05 16.84
N ILE A 75 4.59 8.07 15.99
CA ILE A 75 3.35 8.72 15.54
C ILE A 75 2.48 7.73 14.78
N ASN A 76 3.06 6.94 13.89
CA ASN A 76 2.34 5.92 13.14
C ASN A 76 1.73 4.86 14.07
N GLU A 77 2.48 4.37 15.07
CA GLU A 77 1.97 3.45 16.09
C GLU A 77 0.81 4.05 16.90
N MET A 78 0.91 5.33 17.29
CA MET A 78 -0.17 6.04 17.98
C MET A 78 -1.43 6.12 17.12
N GLU A 79 -1.31 6.51 15.84
CA GLU A 79 -2.44 6.58 14.92
C GLU A 79 -3.08 5.22 14.66
N LEU A 80 -2.28 4.16 14.53
CA LEU A 80 -2.80 2.80 14.37
C LEU A 80 -3.61 2.36 15.57
N LYS A 81 -3.08 2.59 16.77
CA LYS A 81 -3.76 2.25 18.03
C LYS A 81 -5.04 3.06 18.20
N GLU A 82 -5.00 4.34 17.87
CA GLU A 82 -6.18 5.20 17.90
C GLU A 82 -7.31 4.73 16.98
N ASN A 83 -6.97 4.07 15.89
CA ASN A 83 -7.92 3.56 14.90
C ASN A 83 -8.15 2.04 15.02
N GLU A 84 -7.69 1.40 16.09
CA GLU A 84 -7.78 -0.05 16.24
C GLU A 84 -9.23 -0.54 16.38
N HIS A 85 -10.10 0.29 16.95
CA HIS A 85 -11.47 -0.06 17.28
C HIS A 85 -12.48 0.92 16.68
N PRO A 86 -13.20 0.54 15.61
CA PRO A 86 -14.30 1.34 15.11
C PRO A 86 -15.44 1.44 16.13
N TYR A 87 -16.22 2.51 16.00
CA TYR A 87 -17.40 2.81 16.81
C TYR A 87 -18.42 1.67 16.79
N ARG A 88 -18.74 1.19 15.59
CA ARG A 88 -19.68 0.07 15.41
C ARG A 88 -19.00 -1.24 15.77
N TRP A 89 -19.64 -1.97 16.68
CA TRP A 89 -19.11 -3.24 17.18
C TRP A 89 -19.08 -4.33 16.09
N GLU A 90 -20.04 -4.30 15.15
CA GLU A 90 -20.15 -5.22 14.01
C GLU A 90 -18.90 -5.17 13.12
N ASP A 91 -18.36 -3.97 12.91
CA ASP A 91 -17.20 -3.75 12.04
C ASP A 91 -15.89 -4.24 12.66
N ARG A 92 -15.83 -4.42 13.99
CA ARG A 92 -14.57 -4.74 14.70
C ARG A 92 -13.93 -6.04 14.22
N LYS A 93 -14.73 -7.07 13.94
CA LYS A 93 -14.23 -8.37 13.48
C LYS A 93 -13.56 -8.25 12.11
N LEU A 94 -14.21 -7.55 11.18
CA LEU A 94 -13.67 -7.28 9.85
C LEU A 94 -12.43 -6.38 9.95
N TRP A 95 -12.52 -5.30 10.74
CA TRP A 95 -11.45 -4.33 10.93
C TRP A 95 -10.14 -4.99 11.39
N LYS A 96 -10.23 -5.93 12.34
CA LYS A 96 -9.09 -6.71 12.84
C LYS A 96 -8.54 -7.71 11.82
N ALA A 97 -9.39 -8.25 10.94
CA ALA A 97 -8.98 -9.23 9.94
C ALA A 97 -8.24 -8.60 8.74
N LEU A 98 -8.39 -7.29 8.51
CA LEU A 98 -7.80 -6.62 7.37
C LEU A 98 -6.28 -6.40 7.55
N PRO A 99 -5.41 -6.90 6.65
CA PRO A 99 -3.97 -6.67 6.73
C PRO A 99 -3.63 -5.20 6.51
N HIS A 100 -2.57 -4.68 7.12
CA HIS A 100 -2.11 -3.32 6.86
C HIS A 100 -1.56 -3.18 5.44
N VAL A 101 -1.88 -2.06 4.80
CA VAL A 101 -1.30 -1.70 3.52
C VAL A 101 0.03 -1.00 3.80
N PRO A 102 1.15 -1.46 3.21
CA PRO A 102 2.43 -0.75 3.35
C PRO A 102 2.32 0.59 2.62
N GLY A 103 2.68 1.67 3.31
CA GLY A 103 2.82 3.00 2.73
C GLY A 103 4.10 3.14 1.90
N PRO A 104 4.29 4.28 1.23
CA PRO A 104 5.50 4.56 0.45
C PRO A 104 6.80 4.41 1.24
N ASP A 105 6.76 4.72 2.54
CA ASP A 105 7.90 4.62 3.46
C ASP A 105 8.06 3.22 4.06
N GLY A 106 7.30 2.22 3.59
CA GLY A 106 7.29 0.84 4.09
C GLY A 106 6.53 0.63 5.41
N ARG A 107 6.18 1.71 6.11
CA ARG A 107 5.37 1.68 7.34
C ARG A 107 3.92 1.25 7.06
N PRO A 108 3.25 0.56 7.98
CA PRO A 108 1.82 0.26 7.85
C PRO A 108 1.00 1.55 7.82
N MET A 109 0.28 1.79 6.72
CA MET A 109 -0.53 2.98 6.54
C MET A 109 -1.74 2.94 7.49
N PRO A 110 -1.95 3.97 8.33
CA PRO A 110 -3.06 3.98 9.27
C PRO A 110 -4.38 4.17 8.52
N ARG A 111 -5.34 3.29 8.82
CA ARG A 111 -6.72 3.42 8.30
C ARG A 111 -7.53 4.19 9.32
N LYS A 112 -8.28 5.20 8.88
CA LYS A 112 -9.13 6.01 9.77
C LYS A 112 -10.41 5.27 10.13
N ALA A 113 -10.56 4.91 11.40
CA ALA A 113 -11.79 4.32 11.93
C ALA A 113 -12.83 5.43 12.19
N ILE A 114 -14.11 5.11 11.97
CA ILE A 114 -15.21 5.97 12.43
C ILE A 114 -15.31 5.83 13.94
N LYS A 115 -15.14 6.91 14.70
CA LYS A 115 -15.07 6.88 16.17
C LYS A 115 -16.38 7.28 16.84
N MET A 116 -17.20 8.09 16.17
CA MET A 116 -18.45 8.61 16.74
C MET A 116 -19.68 8.25 15.90
N LYS A 117 -20.84 8.22 16.55
CA LYS A 117 -22.13 8.04 15.87
C LYS A 117 -22.37 9.11 14.80
N ARG A 118 -22.12 10.38 15.13
CA ARG A 118 -22.30 11.51 14.20
C ARG A 118 -21.45 11.35 12.94
N GLU A 119 -20.18 10.96 13.08
CA GLU A 119 -19.30 10.69 11.94
C GLU A 119 -19.85 9.56 11.07
N SER A 120 -20.41 8.50 11.70
CA SER A 120 -21.06 7.41 10.98
C SER A 120 -22.28 7.88 10.20
N ASP A 121 -23.11 8.73 10.81
CA ASP A 121 -24.34 9.25 10.20
C ASP A 121 -24.01 10.21 9.05
N ASP A 122 -23.02 11.10 9.23
CA ASP A 122 -22.53 12.02 8.20
C ASP A 122 -22.00 11.25 6.98
N LYS A 123 -21.19 10.21 7.20
CA LYS A 123 -20.68 9.33 6.14
C LYS A 123 -21.80 8.60 5.40
N PHE A 124 -22.83 8.14 6.11
CA PHE A 124 -23.99 7.53 5.50
C PHE A 124 -24.74 8.51 4.60
N TRP A 125 -24.98 9.74 5.07
CA TRP A 125 -25.66 10.76 4.28
C TRP A 125 -24.84 11.24 3.08
N ASP A 126 -23.51 11.34 3.19
CA ASP A 126 -22.62 11.60 2.06
C ASP A 126 -22.77 10.52 0.98
N PHE A 127 -22.73 9.25 1.39
CA PHE A 127 -22.93 8.12 0.48
C PHE A 127 -24.32 8.14 -0.15
N ALA A 128 -25.37 8.30 0.65
CA ALA A 128 -26.76 8.33 0.18
C ALA A 128 -26.96 9.44 -0.85
N ARG A 129 -26.42 10.65 -0.59
CA ARG A 129 -26.47 11.76 -1.54
C ARG A 129 -25.81 11.41 -2.86
N GLN A 130 -24.58 10.89 -2.85
CA GLN A 130 -23.88 10.49 -4.08
C GLN A 130 -24.65 9.40 -4.85
N PHE A 131 -25.18 8.41 -4.13
CA PHE A 131 -25.95 7.32 -4.70
C PHE A 131 -27.24 7.83 -5.38
N PHE A 132 -28.03 8.67 -4.69
CA PHE A 132 -29.26 9.22 -5.24
C PHE A 132 -29.01 10.20 -6.40
N PHE A 133 -27.96 11.02 -6.35
CA PHE A 133 -27.58 11.86 -7.49
C PHE A 133 -27.17 11.02 -8.71
N GLY A 134 -26.44 9.93 -8.50
CA GLY A 134 -26.09 8.98 -9.56
C GLY A 134 -27.34 8.35 -10.20
N LEU A 135 -28.31 7.90 -9.39
CA LEU A 135 -29.58 7.36 -9.88
C LEU A 135 -30.40 8.41 -10.64
N TRP A 136 -30.42 9.65 -10.15
CA TRP A 136 -31.11 10.75 -10.83
C TRP A 136 -30.48 11.05 -12.19
N GLY A 137 -29.14 11.16 -12.27
CA GLY A 137 -28.43 11.34 -13.54
C GLY A 137 -28.67 10.20 -14.52
N PHE A 138 -28.67 8.95 -14.04
CA PHE A 138 -29.02 7.78 -14.86
C PHE A 138 -30.45 7.91 -15.44
N ARG A 139 -31.40 8.36 -14.62
CA ARG A 139 -32.80 8.58 -15.04
C ARG A 139 -32.94 9.74 -16.03
N GLN A 140 -32.13 10.79 -15.94
CA GLN A 140 -32.14 11.88 -16.92
C GLN A 140 -31.68 11.40 -18.30
N ILE A 141 -30.60 10.63 -18.34
CA ILE A 141 -30.09 10.01 -19.58
C ILE A 141 -31.13 9.04 -20.17
N SER A 142 -31.74 8.19 -19.34
CA SER A 142 -32.75 7.23 -19.82
C SER A 142 -34.03 7.88 -20.35
N ASN A 143 -34.38 9.07 -19.86
CA ASN A 143 -35.56 9.82 -20.26
C ASN A 143 -35.29 10.81 -21.42
N GLY A 144 -34.10 10.81 -22.00
CA GLY A 144 -33.74 11.69 -23.11
C GLY A 144 -33.63 13.18 -22.74
N ILE A 145 -33.41 13.47 -21.45
CA ILE A 145 -33.20 14.83 -20.95
C ILE A 145 -31.69 15.04 -20.81
N SER A 146 -30.99 15.12 -21.94
CA SER A 146 -29.63 15.64 -22.08
C SER A 146 -29.32 15.92 -23.54
#